data_AF-A0A8T6V947-F1
#
_entry.id   AF-A0A8T6V947-F1
#
_cell.length_a   1.000
_cell.length_b   1.000
_cell.length_c   1.000
_cell.angle_alpha   90.00
_cell.angle_beta   90.00
_cell.angle_gamma   90.00
#
_symmetry.space_group_name_H-M   'P 1'
#
loop_
_entity.id
_entity.type
_entity.pdbx_description
1 polymer ?
#
loop_
_entity_poly.entity_id
_entity_poly.type
_entity_poly.pdbx_seq_one_letter_code
_entity_poly.pdbx_strand_id
1 'polypeptide(L)'
;MTAQVEKPFYFNPPWNILFELNRLRNIKPWDINISYLLNSFLQEMEKSGQIDFRASGMAVDSSSTIYLMKSKLLLKLEEAPTTPPKVKPEFLPPPLSLP
;
A
#
# COMPACT_ATOMS: atom_id res chain seq x y z
N MET A 1 24.87 -22.94 26.05
CA MET A 1 24.43 -23.41 24.72
C MET A 1 23.76 -22.23 24.05
N THR A 2 24.40 -21.60 23.07
CA THR A 2 23.84 -20.46 22.34
C THR A 2 22.85 -21.00 21.31
N ALA A 3 21.55 -20.86 21.58
CA ALA A 3 20.53 -21.16 20.58
C ALA A 3 20.72 -20.18 19.41
N GLN A 4 21.09 -20.69 18.24
CA GLN A 4 20.99 -19.93 16.99
C GLN A 4 19.52 -19.63 16.79
N VAL A 5 19.13 -18.37 17.00
CA VAL A 5 17.75 -17.93 16.72
C VAL A 5 17.63 -17.85 15.20
N GLU A 6 17.13 -18.93 14.59
CA GLU A 6 16.80 -18.93 13.17
C GLU A 6 15.77 -17.84 12.87
N LYS A 7 15.97 -17.14 11.75
CA LYS A 7 15.08 -16.06 11.34
C LYS A 7 13.70 -16.65 11.06
N PRO A 8 12.61 -16.12 11.65
CA PRO A 8 11.27 -16.65 11.39
C PRO A 8 10.91 -16.62 9.90
N PHE A 9 10.14 -17.62 9.46
CA PHE A 9 9.80 -17.81 8.04
C PHE A 9 9.16 -16.57 7.40
N TYR A 10 8.38 -15.83 8.18
CA TYR A 10 7.63 -14.66 7.75
C TYR A 10 8.47 -13.41 7.47
N PHE A 11 9.78 -13.47 7.70
CA PHE A 11 10.73 -12.48 7.21
C PHE A 11 11.26 -12.77 5.80
N ASN A 12 10.80 -13.85 5.18
CA ASN A 12 11.08 -14.17 3.78
C ASN A 12 9.90 -13.76 2.89
N PRO A 13 10.13 -13.49 1.60
CA PRO A 13 9.06 -13.32 0.63
C PRO A 13 8.14 -14.55 0.61
N PRO A 14 6.82 -14.38 0.45
CA PRO A 14 6.15 -13.09 0.18
C PRO A 14 5.74 -12.31 1.44
N TRP A 15 5.88 -12.88 2.64
CA TRP A 15 5.27 -12.35 3.88
C TRP A 15 6.01 -11.16 4.49
N ASN A 16 7.29 -11.00 4.20
CA ASN A 16 8.14 -9.94 4.78
C ASN A 16 7.52 -8.53 4.68
N ILE A 17 6.69 -8.27 3.66
CA ILE A 17 5.97 -7.01 3.48
C ILE A 17 5.00 -6.68 4.62
N LEU A 18 4.43 -7.69 5.29
CA LEU A 18 3.54 -7.53 6.45
C LEU A 18 4.32 -7.12 7.73
N PHE A 19 5.64 -7.26 7.73
CA PHE A 19 6.50 -7.04 8.90
C PHE A 19 7.48 -5.88 8.71
N GLU A 20 7.67 -5.42 7.48
CA GLU A 20 8.57 -4.33 7.12
C GLU A 20 7.79 -3.02 6.84
N LEU A 21 7.09 -2.49 7.85
CA LEU A 21 6.26 -1.27 7.73
C LEU A 21 6.99 -0.06 7.11
N ASN A 22 8.29 0.07 7.39
CA ASN A 22 9.12 1.14 6.81
C ASN A 22 9.16 1.10 5.28
N ARG A 23 9.07 -0.10 4.68
CA ARG A 23 9.08 -0.29 3.23
C ARG A 23 7.72 0.01 2.60
N LEU A 24 6.63 -0.06 3.37
CA LEU A 24 5.28 0.27 2.86
C LEU A 24 5.20 1.71 2.33
N ARG A 25 6.03 2.64 2.84
CA ARG A 25 6.10 4.02 2.33
C ARG A 25 6.50 4.12 0.85
N ASN A 26 7.25 3.14 0.34
CA ASN A 26 7.78 3.14 -1.02
C ASN A 26 7.04 2.18 -1.96
N ILE A 27 6.04 1.44 -1.46
CA ILE A 27 5.27 0.45 -2.21
C ILE A 27 3.90 1.02 -2.52
N LYS A 28 3.38 0.81 -3.73
CA LYS A 28 2.01 1.18 -4.07
C LYS A 28 1.04 0.26 -3.33
N PRO A 29 0.11 0.77 -2.52
CA PRO A 29 -0.81 -0.08 -1.74
C PRO A 29 -1.61 -1.06 -2.60
N TRP A 30 -1.95 -0.67 -3.84
CA TRP A 30 -2.73 -1.47 -4.79
C TRP A 30 -1.99 -2.71 -5.31
N ASP A 31 -0.66 -2.71 -5.30
CA ASP A 31 0.15 -3.86 -5.73
C ASP A 31 0.17 -4.97 -4.65
N ILE A 32 -0.39 -4.71 -3.47
CA ILE A 32 -0.38 -5.63 -2.34
C ILE A 32 -1.71 -6.40 -2.28
N ASN A 33 -1.61 -7.72 -2.49
CA ASN A 33 -2.72 -8.65 -2.29
C ASN A 33 -2.74 -9.16 -0.83
N ILE A 34 -3.45 -8.41 0.02
CA ILE A 34 -3.56 -8.70 1.46
C ILE A 34 -4.18 -10.09 1.71
N SER A 35 -5.25 -10.44 1.00
CA SER A 35 -5.93 -11.72 1.17
C SER A 35 -5.02 -12.91 0.88
N TYR A 36 -4.24 -12.84 -0.20
CA TYR A 36 -3.24 -13.85 -0.53
C TYR A 36 -2.16 -13.96 0.55
N LEU A 37 -1.62 -12.82 1.01
CA LEU A 37 -0.55 -12.79 2.01
C LEU A 37 -1.00 -13.37 3.35
N LEU A 38 -2.18 -12.99 3.83
CA LEU A 38 -2.71 -13.49 5.11
C LEU A 38 -3.06 -14.97 5.04
N ASN A 39 -3.71 -15.42 3.96
CA ASN A 39 -4.06 -16.83 3.81
C ASN A 39 -2.83 -17.72 3.69
N SER A 40 -1.83 -17.33 2.89
CA SER A 40 -0.58 -18.09 2.78
C SER A 40 0.21 -18.07 4.09
N PHE A 41 0.18 -16.96 4.84
CA PHE A 41 0.82 -16.86 6.14
C PHE A 41 0.19 -17.80 7.16
N LEU A 42 -1.14 -17.83 7.24
CA LEU A 42 -1.90 -18.75 8.10
C LEU A 42 -1.62 -20.22 7.72
N GLN A 43 -1.68 -20.55 6.43
CA GLN A 43 -1.37 -21.89 5.94
C GLN A 43 0.03 -22.36 6.33
N GLU A 44 1.03 -21.47 6.29
CA GLU A 44 2.39 -21.83 6.67
C GLU A 44 2.53 -22.05 8.18
N MET A 45 1.87 -21.22 9.00
CA MET A 45 1.82 -21.45 10.45
C MET A 45 1.15 -22.79 10.79
N GLU A 46 0.03 -23.11 10.14
CA GLU A 46 -0.68 -24.38 10.32
C GLU A 46 0.20 -25.59 9.95
N LYS A 47 0.91 -25.54 8.82
CA LYS A 47 1.85 -26.61 8.42
C LYS A 47 2.99 -26.81 9.41
N SER A 48 3.52 -25.72 9.95
CA SER A 48 4.61 -25.78 10.94
C SER A 48 4.16 -26.30 12.31
N GLY A 49 2.83 -26.32 12.56
CA GLY A 49 2.25 -26.64 13.86
C GLY A 49 2.53 -25.58 14.95
N GLN A 50 3.12 -24.44 14.58
CA GLN A 50 3.50 -23.36 15.48
C GLN A 50 2.77 -22.07 15.10
N ILE A 51 1.81 -21.67 15.93
CA ILE A 51 1.09 -20.40 15.76
C ILE A 51 1.81 -19.32 16.56
N ASP A 52 2.37 -18.35 15.85
CA ASP A 52 2.92 -17.14 16.46
C ASP A 52 1.83 -16.04 16.51
N PHE A 53 1.19 -15.92 17.67
CA PHE A 53 0.15 -14.91 17.90
C PHE A 53 0.69 -13.47 17.84
N ARG A 54 1.97 -13.25 18.16
CA ARG A 54 2.58 -11.91 18.08
C ARG A 54 2.78 -11.51 16.63
N ALA A 55 3.30 -12.42 15.82
CA ALA A 55 3.41 -12.21 14.38
C ALA A 55 2.04 -12.02 13.74
N SER A 56 1.03 -12.78 14.17
CA SER A 56 -0.36 -12.63 13.71
C SER A 56 -0.92 -11.24 14.03
N GLY A 57 -0.68 -10.71 15.24
CA GLY A 57 -1.08 -9.35 15.61
C GLY A 57 -0.44 -8.28 14.72
N MET A 58 0.86 -8.41 14.41
CA MET A 58 1.54 -7.50 13.48
C MET A 58 1.01 -7.62 12.04
N ALA A 59 0.67 -8.82 11.58
CA ALA A 59 0.05 -9.02 10.27
C ALA A 59 -1.33 -8.34 10.18
N VAL A 60 -2.12 -8.37 11.26
CA VAL A 60 -3.40 -7.66 11.35
C VAL A 60 -3.22 -6.13 11.37
N ASP A 61 -2.25 -5.61 12.13
CA ASP A 61 -1.95 -4.17 12.18
C ASP A 61 -1.45 -3.65 10.82
N SER A 62 -0.51 -4.36 10.20
CA SER A 62 0.03 -3.97 8.90
C SER A 62 -1.02 -4.03 7.80
N SER A 63 -1.86 -5.08 7.77
CA SER A 63 -2.97 -5.16 6.82
C SER A 63 -3.99 -4.03 7.00
N SER A 64 -4.32 -3.67 8.24
CA SER A 64 -5.19 -2.52 8.55
C SER A 64 -4.59 -1.21 8.02
N THR A 65 -3.28 -1.02 8.20
CA THR A 65 -2.54 0.13 7.69
C THR A 65 -2.58 0.19 6.15
N ILE A 66 -2.38 -0.94 5.46
CA ILE A 66 -2.43 -1.00 3.99
C ILE A 66 -3.85 -0.68 3.49
N TYR A 67 -4.90 -1.20 4.14
CA TYR A 67 -6.28 -0.85 3.80
C TYR A 67 -6.56 0.64 3.99
N LEU A 68 -6.09 1.24 5.09
CA LEU A 68 -6.21 2.68 5.30
C LEU A 68 -5.53 3.47 4.18
N MET A 69 -4.35 3.06 3.72
CA MET A 69 -3.67 3.70 2.59
C MET A 69 -4.49 3.59 1.30
N LYS A 70 -5.08 2.42 1.02
CA LYS A 70 -5.98 2.22 -0.14
C LYS A 70 -7.18 3.16 -0.05
N SER A 71 -7.86 3.22 1.09
CA SER A 71 -9.03 4.09 1.29
C SER A 71 -8.66 5.58 1.13
N LYS A 72 -7.52 6.02 1.67
CA LYS A 72 -7.04 7.40 1.49
C LYS A 72 -6.76 7.75 0.02
N LEU A 73 -6.23 6.81 -0.77
CA LEU A 73 -5.99 7.02 -2.19
C LEU A 73 -7.29 7.10 -2.99
N LEU A 74 -8.29 6.28 -2.65
CA LEU A 74 -9.62 6.38 -3.25
C LEU A 74 -10.27 7.73 -2.98
N LEU A 75 -10.20 8.20 -1.73
CA LEU A 75 -10.79 9.49 -1.35
C LEU A 75 -10.15 10.66 -2.11
N LYS A 76 -8.82 10.66 -2.25
CA LYS A 76 -8.10 11.67 -3.05
C LYS A 76 -8.48 11.68 -4.53
N LEU A 77 -8.96 10.56 -5.07
CA LEU A 77 -9.41 10.50 -6.46
C LEU A 77 -10.82 11.08 -6.63
N GLU A 78 -11.64 11.03 -5.59
CA GLU A 78 -12.98 11.61 -5.56
C GLU A 78 -12.94 13.14 -5.37
N GLU A 79 -11.90 13.67 -4.73
CA GLU A 79 -11.70 15.12 -4.58
C GLU A 79 -11.70 15.80 -5.96
N ALA A 80 -12.60 16.78 -6.13
CA ALA A 80 -12.70 17.54 -7.37
C ALA A 80 -11.33 18.18 -7.69
N PRO A 81 -10.90 18.17 -8.96
CA PRO A 81 -9.64 18.81 -9.35
C PRO A 81 -9.65 20.27 -8.91
N THR A 82 -8.78 20.60 -7.96
CA THR A 82 -8.69 21.90 -7.28
C THR A 82 -8.17 23.02 -8.18
N THR A 83 -7.77 22.68 -9.41
CA THR A 83 -7.33 23.68 -10.39
C THR A 83 -8.44 23.89 -11.41
N PRO A 84 -8.98 25.12 -11.54
CA PRO A 84 -9.72 25.45 -12.74
C PRO A 84 -8.82 25.12 -13.94
N PRO A 85 -9.33 24.49 -15.01
CA PRO A 85 -8.58 24.29 -16.23
C PRO A 85 -7.93 25.63 -16.58
N LYS A 86 -6.59 25.67 -16.74
CA LYS A 86 -5.94 26.85 -17.29
C LYS A 86 -6.61 27.09 -18.64
N VAL A 87 -7.54 28.05 -18.67
CA VAL A 87 -8.17 28.50 -19.91
C VAL A 87 -6.99 28.88 -20.78
N LYS A 88 -6.72 28.08 -21.83
CA LYS A 88 -5.72 28.46 -22.82
C LYS A 88 -6.12 29.88 -23.24
N PRO A 89 -5.24 30.89 -23.13
CA PRO A 89 -5.61 32.25 -23.47
C PRO A 89 -6.24 32.20 -24.86
N GLU A 90 -7.52 32.51 -24.90
CA GLU A 90 -8.30 32.54 -26.12
C GLU A 90 -7.55 33.52 -27.01
N PHE A 91 -7.07 33.06 -28.16
CA PHE A 91 -6.29 33.91 -29.05
C PHE A 91 -7.21 35.03 -29.53
N LEU A 92 -7.13 36.20 -28.89
CA LEU A 92 -7.83 37.40 -29.31
C LEU A 92 -7.07 37.94 -30.53
N PRO A 93 -7.64 37.88 -31.74
CA PRO A 93 -6.98 38.46 -32.90
C PRO A 93 -6.83 39.98 -32.70
N PRO A 94 -5.74 40.59 -33.18
CA PRO A 94 -5.57 42.02 -33.11
C PRO A 94 -6.72 42.75 -33.85
N PRO A 95 -7.14 43.93 -33.37
CA PRO A 95 -8.25 44.66 -33.98
C PRO A 95 -7.94 44.99 -35.45
N LEU A 96 -8.86 44.63 -36.34
CA LEU A 96 -8.78 44.96 -37.77
C LEU A 96 -9.12 46.44 -37.94
N SER A 97 -8.20 47.24 -38.46
CA SER A 97 -8.52 48.59 -38.91
C SER A 97 -9.30 48.49 -40.23
N LEU A 98 -10.60 48.74 -40.18
CA LEU A 98 -11.45 48.82 -41.37
C LEU A 98 -11.37 50.24 -41.98
N PRO A 99 -11.28 50.38 -43.32
CA PRO A 99 -11.21 51.67 -44.01
C PRO A 99 -12.54 52.43 -44.03
#